data_AF-A0A9P1APU6-F1
#
_entry.id   AF-A0A9P1APU6-F1
#
_cell.length_a   1.000
_cell.length_b   1.000
_cell.length_c   1.000
_cell.angle_alpha   90.00
_cell.angle_beta   90.00
_cell.angle_gamma   90.00
#
_symmetry.space_group_name_H-M   'P 1'
#
loop_
_entity.id
_entity.type
_entity.pdbx_description
1 polymer ?
#
loop_
_entity_poly.entity_id
_entity_poly.type
_entity_poly.pdbx_seq_one_letter_code
_entity_poly.pdbx_strand_id
1 'polypeptide(L)'
;MKLLSALLVASTLVSVSNAACTDVCTCTKPALFNEADFTANVAPKLLEIGQSGTFVKADSESISGCVISLSCDYGDLDDDFSAGQTVFTASGQISEGATNFDDVACVNSKWIYKWEEVVSVGCYKSFANEDY
;
A
#
# COMPACT_ATOMS: atom_id res chain seq x y z
N MET A 1 7.96 -43.31 40.75
CA MET A 1 7.32 -42.38 39.78
C MET A 1 6.11 -41.73 40.42
N LYS A 2 6.25 -40.47 40.86
CA LYS A 2 5.13 -39.53 40.99
C LYS A 2 5.71 -38.15 40.66
N LEU A 3 5.23 -37.62 39.54
CA LEU A 3 5.45 -36.27 39.05
C LEU A 3 4.97 -35.25 40.06
N LEU A 4 5.67 -34.13 40.17
CA LEU A 4 5.09 -32.78 40.19
C LEU A 4 6.26 -31.80 40.31
N SER A 5 6.75 -31.38 39.15
CA SER A 5 7.71 -30.30 39.01
C SER A 5 7.14 -29.03 39.63
N ALA A 6 7.96 -28.41 40.48
CA ALA A 6 7.69 -27.16 41.15
C ALA A 6 7.30 -26.07 40.14
N LEU A 7 6.22 -25.36 40.46
CA LEU A 7 5.84 -24.08 39.88
C LEU A 7 7.05 -23.14 39.85
N LEU A 8 7.57 -22.85 38.65
CA LEU A 8 8.45 -21.70 38.46
C LEU A 8 7.60 -20.43 38.33
N VAL A 9 7.57 -19.69 39.44
CA VAL A 9 7.86 -18.25 39.56
C VAL A 9 7.85 -17.44 38.26
N ALA A 10 6.92 -16.48 38.17
CA ALA A 10 7.17 -15.06 37.90
C ALA A 10 5.91 -14.39 37.35
N SER A 11 4.94 -14.12 38.23
CA SER A 11 3.94 -13.09 37.97
C SER A 11 4.62 -11.73 38.18
N THR A 12 4.18 -10.74 37.39
CA THR A 12 4.22 -9.28 37.68
C THR A 12 5.61 -8.61 37.60
N LEU A 13 5.90 -7.57 36.80
CA LEU A 13 5.12 -6.40 36.36
C LEU A 13 5.90 -5.57 35.28
N VAL A 14 5.15 -4.95 34.36
CA VAL A 14 5.39 -3.65 33.66
C VAL A 14 6.62 -3.58 32.72
N SER A 15 6.42 -3.65 31.40
CA SER A 15 6.15 -2.44 30.62
C SER A 15 5.37 -2.77 29.34
N VAL A 16 4.04 -2.82 29.44
CA VAL A 16 3.15 -2.48 28.32
C VAL A 16 3.11 -0.95 28.22
N SER A 17 4.17 -0.38 27.67
CA SER A 17 4.11 0.93 27.01
C SER A 17 3.70 0.61 25.58
N ASN A 18 2.42 0.65 25.22
CA ASN A 18 1.93 1.77 24.42
C ASN A 18 0.39 1.87 24.47
N ALA A 19 -0.24 1.59 25.61
CA ALA A 19 -1.64 1.99 25.81
C ALA A 19 -1.72 3.51 26.06
N ALA A 20 -1.47 4.34 25.03
CA ALA A 20 -1.84 5.77 24.94
C ALA A 20 -1.27 6.51 23.70
N CYS A 21 -0.49 5.88 22.82
CA CYS A 21 -0.22 6.48 21.53
C CYS A 21 -1.38 6.06 20.62
N THR A 22 -2.37 6.94 20.40
CA THR A 22 -2.98 6.97 19.07
C THR A 22 -1.82 7.05 18.11
N ASP A 23 -1.46 5.95 17.44
CA ASP A 23 -0.29 5.88 16.57
C ASP A 23 -0.43 6.97 15.52
N VAL A 24 0.16 8.14 15.81
CA VAL A 24 0.38 9.16 14.82
C VAL A 24 1.46 8.55 13.95
N CYS A 25 1.04 8.01 12.81
CA CYS A 25 1.92 7.54 11.75
C CYS A 25 3.07 8.55 11.57
N THR A 26 4.30 8.18 11.94
CA THR A 26 5.46 9.05 11.73
C THR A 26 5.99 8.94 10.30
N CYS A 27 5.38 8.09 9.47
CA CYS A 27 5.78 7.94 8.09
C CYS A 27 5.53 9.20 7.30
N THR A 28 6.55 9.58 6.54
CA THR A 28 6.42 10.65 5.57
C THR A 28 5.40 10.27 4.51
N LYS A 29 4.75 11.29 3.94
CA LYS A 29 3.86 11.08 2.81
C LYS A 29 4.63 10.43 1.65
N PRO A 30 4.15 9.32 1.07
CA PRO A 30 4.77 8.77 -0.13
C PRO A 30 4.71 9.80 -1.26
N ALA A 31 5.67 9.75 -2.18
CA ALA A 31 5.64 10.61 -3.35
C ALA A 31 4.47 10.20 -4.28
N LEU A 32 3.80 11.16 -4.88
CA LEU A 32 2.92 10.91 -6.02
C LEU A 32 3.76 10.66 -7.27
N PHE A 33 3.55 9.54 -7.94
CA PHE A 33 4.14 9.36 -9.27
C PHE A 33 3.42 10.22 -10.31
N ASN A 34 4.18 10.73 -11.27
CA ASN A 34 3.64 11.42 -12.44
C ASN A 34 3.50 10.47 -13.64
N GLU A 35 3.08 10.99 -14.81
CA GLU A 35 2.89 10.19 -16.02
C GLU A 35 4.18 9.53 -16.53
N ALA A 36 5.33 10.22 -16.41
CA ALA A 36 6.62 9.65 -16.80
C ALA A 36 7.01 8.49 -15.89
N ASP A 37 6.80 8.65 -14.58
CA ASP A 37 7.02 7.58 -13.60
C ASP A 37 6.10 6.38 -13.83
N PHE A 38 4.82 6.62 -14.15
CA PHE A 38 3.86 5.58 -14.51
C PHE A 38 4.34 4.80 -15.75
N THR A 39 4.72 5.51 -16.81
CA THR A 39 5.18 4.92 -18.07
C THR A 39 6.46 4.10 -17.87
N ALA A 40 7.37 4.57 -17.02
CA ALA A 40 8.66 3.92 -16.79
C ALA A 40 8.57 2.73 -15.81
N ASN A 41 7.71 2.80 -14.79
CA ASN A 41 7.77 1.88 -13.65
C ASN A 41 6.48 1.09 -13.40
N VAL A 42 5.32 1.59 -13.83
CA VAL A 42 4.02 0.95 -13.57
C VAL A 42 3.51 0.22 -14.81
N ALA A 43 3.42 0.90 -15.95
CA ALA A 43 2.90 0.32 -17.19
C ALA A 43 3.64 -0.97 -17.62
N PRO A 44 4.98 -1.06 -17.57
CA PRO A 44 5.68 -2.31 -17.90
C PRO A 44 5.33 -3.45 -16.95
N LYS A 45 5.10 -3.14 -15.66
CA LYS A 45 4.75 -4.12 -14.64
C LYS A 45 3.32 -4.61 -14.74
N LEU A 46 2.39 -3.74 -15.15
CA LEU A 46 1.03 -4.16 -15.51
C LEU A 46 1.08 -5.18 -16.67
N LEU A 47 1.88 -4.91 -17.70
CA LEU A 47 2.02 -5.82 -18.84
C LEU A 47 2.60 -7.18 -18.44
N GLU A 48 3.58 -7.21 -17.51
CA GLU A 48 4.14 -8.47 -16.97
C GLU A 48 3.08 -9.37 -16.32
N ILE A 49 2.00 -8.79 -15.77
CA ILE A 49 0.89 -9.51 -15.12
C ILE A 49 -0.36 -9.62 -16.00
N GLY A 50 -0.25 -9.33 -17.30
CA GLY A 50 -1.36 -9.43 -18.25
C GLY A 50 -2.43 -8.34 -18.06
N GLN A 51 -2.04 -7.19 -17.52
CA GLN A 51 -2.91 -6.02 -17.35
C GLN A 51 -2.35 -4.83 -18.14
N SER A 52 -3.20 -3.85 -18.39
CA SER A 52 -2.79 -2.58 -18.97
C SER A 52 -3.66 -1.46 -18.42
N GLY A 53 -3.20 -0.21 -18.57
CA GLY A 53 -3.97 0.92 -18.09
C GLY A 53 -3.41 2.27 -18.48
N THR A 54 -4.18 3.32 -18.19
CA THR A 54 -3.80 4.71 -18.45
C THR A 54 -3.54 5.44 -17.15
N PHE A 55 -2.49 6.27 -17.12
CA PHE A 55 -2.20 7.13 -16.00
C PHE A 55 -3.40 8.01 -15.63
N VAL A 56 -3.67 8.14 -14.33
CA VAL A 56 -4.59 9.12 -13.77
C VAL A 56 -3.83 9.95 -12.74
N LYS A 57 -3.88 11.27 -12.90
CA LYS A 57 -3.25 12.18 -11.95
C LYS A 57 -4.04 12.15 -10.63
N ALA A 58 -3.34 11.93 -9.52
CA ALA A 58 -3.93 12.10 -8.19
C ALA A 58 -4.14 13.59 -7.89
N ASP A 59 -5.31 13.94 -7.38
CA ASP A 59 -5.65 15.29 -6.94
C ASP A 59 -4.99 15.61 -5.60
N SER A 60 -4.96 14.60 -4.73
CA SER A 60 -4.32 14.70 -3.42
C SER A 60 -4.02 13.33 -2.84
N GLU A 61 -3.08 13.33 -1.91
CA GLU A 61 -2.67 12.22 -1.09
C GLU A 61 -2.59 12.66 0.37
N SER A 62 -3.10 11.81 1.27
CA SER A 62 -3.20 12.09 2.70
C SER A 62 -2.88 10.85 3.54
N ILE A 63 -2.53 11.07 4.80
CA ILE A 63 -2.32 10.01 5.79
C ILE A 63 -3.31 10.25 6.93
N SER A 64 -4.17 9.27 7.19
CA SER A 64 -5.11 9.29 8.31
C SER A 64 -5.07 7.97 9.05
N GLY A 65 -4.78 7.99 10.35
CA GLY A 65 -4.75 6.77 11.18
C GLY A 65 -3.81 5.67 10.64
N CYS A 66 -2.62 6.03 10.16
CA CYS A 66 -1.67 5.11 9.51
C CYS A 66 -2.13 4.49 8.19
N VAL A 67 -3.17 5.04 7.56
CA VAL A 67 -3.65 4.62 6.24
C VAL A 67 -3.29 5.69 5.23
N ILE A 68 -2.73 5.27 4.09
CA ILE A 68 -2.53 6.13 2.92
C ILE A 68 -3.89 6.24 2.21
N SER A 69 -4.30 7.46 1.87
CA SER A 69 -5.49 7.68 1.05
C SER A 69 -5.15 8.56 -0.14
N LEU A 70 -5.60 8.13 -1.32
CA LEU A 70 -5.49 8.87 -2.57
C LEU A 70 -6.87 9.32 -3.04
N SER A 71 -6.95 10.57 -3.46
CA SER A 71 -8.08 11.10 -4.20
C SER A 71 -7.70 11.19 -5.67
N CYS A 72 -8.45 10.51 -6.52
CA CYS A 72 -8.25 10.48 -7.95
C CYS A 72 -9.59 10.60 -8.65
N ASP A 73 -9.69 11.54 -9.57
CA ASP A 73 -10.79 11.61 -10.52
C ASP A 73 -10.50 10.69 -11.71
N TYR A 74 -11.14 9.53 -11.72
CA TYR A 74 -11.03 8.57 -12.82
C TYR A 74 -11.86 8.99 -14.05
N GLY A 75 -12.71 10.00 -13.92
CA GLY A 75 -13.72 10.34 -14.92
C GLY A 75 -14.72 9.20 -15.12
N ASP A 76 -15.37 9.21 -16.28
CA ASP A 76 -16.26 8.11 -16.68
C ASP A 76 -15.43 6.86 -17.02
N LEU A 77 -15.80 5.75 -16.40
CA LEU A 77 -15.38 4.41 -16.81
C LEU A 77 -16.39 3.94 -17.87
N ASP A 78 -15.94 3.87 -19.12
CA ASP A 78 -16.71 3.38 -20.25
C ASP A 78 -16.38 1.91 -20.55
N ASP A 79 -16.86 1.40 -21.68
CA ASP A 79 -16.65 0.00 -22.09
C ASP A 79 -15.16 -0.37 -22.26
N ASP A 80 -14.26 0.62 -22.43
CA ASP A 80 -12.82 0.38 -22.55
C ASP A 80 -12.15 0.15 -21.19
N PHE A 81 -12.76 0.56 -20.07
CA PHE A 81 -12.15 0.53 -18.73
C PHE A 81 -12.94 -0.33 -17.73
N SER A 82 -12.24 -1.23 -17.06
CA SER A 82 -12.84 -2.10 -16.02
C SER A 82 -12.97 -1.43 -14.66
N ALA A 83 -12.00 -0.60 -14.28
CA ALA A 83 -11.95 0.02 -12.96
C ALA A 83 -10.94 1.18 -12.88
N GLY A 84 -11.19 2.10 -11.94
CA GLY A 84 -10.15 2.95 -11.38
C GLY A 84 -9.36 2.20 -10.31
N GLN A 85 -8.04 2.30 -10.33
CA GLN A 85 -7.13 1.56 -9.46
C GLN A 85 -6.12 2.51 -8.81
N THR A 86 -5.80 2.25 -7.54
CA THR A 86 -4.71 2.92 -6.82
C THR A 86 -3.52 1.99 -6.76
N VAL A 87 -2.32 2.46 -7.07
CA VAL A 87 -1.14 1.59 -7.12
C VAL A 87 0.00 2.23 -6.35
N PHE A 88 0.83 1.40 -5.75
CA PHE A 88 2.13 1.82 -5.22
C PHE A 88 3.27 1.12 -5.94
N THR A 89 4.44 1.76 -5.93
CA THR A 89 5.70 1.12 -6.30
C THR A 89 6.50 0.81 -5.04
N ALA A 90 7.02 -0.40 -4.93
CA ALA A 90 7.92 -0.80 -3.85
C ALA A 90 9.15 -1.47 -4.45
N SER A 91 10.32 -0.84 -4.34
CA SER A 91 11.59 -1.34 -4.90
C SER A 91 11.50 -1.85 -6.36
N GLY A 92 10.75 -1.14 -7.22
CA GLY A 92 10.56 -1.52 -8.63
C GLY A 92 9.50 -2.61 -8.89
N GLN A 93 8.79 -3.05 -7.86
CA GLN A 93 7.55 -3.82 -7.97
C GLN A 93 6.35 -2.89 -7.88
N ILE A 94 5.19 -3.36 -8.35
CA ILE A 94 3.91 -2.68 -8.14
C ILE A 94 3.00 -3.51 -7.25
N SER A 95 2.01 -2.85 -6.65
CA SER A 95 0.90 -3.53 -6.01
C SER A 95 -0.03 -4.18 -7.03
N GLU A 96 -0.12 -5.51 -7.03
CA GLU A 96 -1.08 -6.24 -7.86
C GLU A 96 -2.51 -5.93 -7.42
N GLY A 97 -3.36 -5.45 -8.34
CA GLY A 97 -4.81 -5.34 -8.13
C GLY A 97 -5.27 -4.42 -6.98
N ALA A 98 -4.43 -3.49 -6.53
CA ALA A 98 -4.75 -2.66 -5.39
C ALA A 98 -5.88 -1.66 -5.69
N THR A 99 -6.97 -1.79 -4.94
CA THR A 99 -8.03 -0.77 -4.83
C THR A 99 -7.85 0.09 -3.58
N ASN A 100 -6.91 -0.29 -2.70
CA ASN A 100 -6.54 0.41 -1.48
C ASN A 100 -5.10 0.03 -1.03
N PHE A 101 -4.65 0.60 0.09
CA PHE A 101 -3.29 0.41 0.64
C PHE A 101 -3.27 -0.42 1.94
N ASP A 102 -4.23 -1.33 2.11
CA ASP A 102 -4.43 -2.04 3.39
C ASP A 102 -3.25 -2.93 3.82
N ASP A 103 -2.47 -3.42 2.85
CA ASP A 103 -1.26 -4.24 3.10
C ASP A 103 0.01 -3.39 3.31
N VAL A 104 -0.10 -2.06 3.31
CA VAL A 104 1.03 -1.16 3.50
C VAL A 104 1.10 -0.71 4.96
N ALA A 105 2.21 -1.00 5.63
CA ALA A 105 2.42 -0.65 7.02
C ALA A 105 3.43 0.48 7.19
N CYS A 106 3.20 1.39 8.15
CA CYS A 106 4.19 2.35 8.57
C CYS A 106 5.16 1.73 9.58
N VAL A 107 6.44 1.61 9.22
CA VAL A 107 7.50 1.05 10.08
C VAL A 107 8.71 1.96 10.03
N ASN A 108 9.19 2.42 11.19
CA ASN A 108 10.38 3.28 11.30
C ASN A 108 10.33 4.51 10.36
N SER A 109 9.16 5.16 10.28
CA SER A 109 8.89 6.31 9.40
C SER A 109 8.96 6.02 7.90
N LYS A 110 8.91 4.75 7.49
CA LYS A 110 8.81 4.31 6.09
C LYS A 110 7.56 3.47 5.84
N TRP A 111 7.00 3.60 4.66
CA TRP A 111 5.90 2.74 4.22
C TRP A 111 6.46 1.46 3.66
N ILE A 112 6.02 0.31 4.19
CA ILE A 112 6.56 -1.00 3.84
C ILE A 112 5.42 -1.89 3.33
N TYR A 113 5.65 -2.53 2.19
CA TYR A 113 4.83 -3.61 1.66
C TYR A 113 5.71 -4.84 1.42
N LYS A 114 5.34 -5.99 1.99
CA LYS A 114 6.10 -7.26 1.85
C LYS A 114 7.62 -7.09 2.02
N TRP A 115 8.03 -6.33 3.05
CA TRP A 115 9.44 -6.03 3.38
C TRP A 115 10.16 -5.02 2.47
N GLU A 116 9.49 -4.50 1.45
CA GLU A 116 10.03 -3.49 0.54
C GLU A 116 9.47 -2.10 0.86
N GLU A 117 10.29 -1.07 0.67
CA GLU A 117 9.88 0.32 0.88
C GLU A 117 9.01 0.81 -0.27
N VAL A 118 7.83 1.32 0.05
CA VAL A 118 6.97 2.03 -0.89
C VAL A 118 7.61 3.37 -1.24
N VAL A 119 7.96 3.52 -2.51
CA VAL A 119 8.68 4.67 -3.05
C VAL A 119 7.70 5.73 -3.57
N SER A 120 6.65 5.30 -4.26
CA SER A 120 5.64 6.19 -4.79
C SER A 120 4.26 5.54 -4.83
N VAL A 121 3.23 6.37 -4.89
CA VAL A 121 1.82 5.98 -4.99
C VAL A 121 1.11 6.81 -6.05
N GLY A 122 -0.02 6.33 -6.56
CA GLY A 122 -0.81 7.07 -7.55
C GLY A 122 -1.95 6.23 -8.12
N CYS A 123 -2.48 6.66 -9.26
CA CYS A 123 -3.71 6.11 -9.81
C CYS A 123 -3.60 5.79 -11.30
N TYR A 124 -4.42 4.83 -11.74
CA TYR A 124 -4.59 4.51 -13.16
C TYR A 124 -5.99 3.96 -13.41
N LYS A 125 -6.44 4.00 -14.67
CA LYS A 125 -7.60 3.23 -15.11
C LYS A 125 -7.12 1.92 -15.72
N SER A 126 -7.62 0.79 -15.24
CA SER A 126 -7.36 -0.52 -15.86
C SER A 126 -8.28 -0.70 -17.06
N PHE A 127 -7.73 -1.17 -18.17
CA PHE A 127 -8.56 -1.56 -19.31
C PHE A 127 -9.47 -2.74 -18.93
N ALA A 128 -10.63 -2.85 -19.58
CA ALA A 128 -11.36 -4.11 -19.57
C ALA A 128 -10.45 -5.15 -20.23
N ASN A 129 -10.16 -6.25 -19.54
CA ASN A 129 -9.40 -7.35 -20.12
C ASN A 129 -10.18 -7.88 -21.32
N GLU A 130 -9.86 -7.39 -22.51
CA GLU A 130 -10.12 -8.12 -23.74
C GLU A 130 -9.01 -9.15 -23.85
N ASP A 131 -9.41 -10.42 -23.82
CA ASP A 131 -8.55 -11.61 -23.88
C ASP A 131 -7.25 -11.38 -24.70
N TYR A 132 -6.10 -11.27 -24.03
CA TYR A 132 -4.77 -11.30 -24.67
C TYR A 132 -4.35 -12.75 -24.99
#